data_AF-U2WRK3-F1
#
_entry.id   AF-U2WRK3-F1
#
_cell.length_a   1.000
_cell.length_b   1.000
_cell.length_c   1.000
_cell.angle_alpha   90.00
_cell.angle_beta   90.00
_cell.angle_gamma   90.00
#
_symmetry.space_group_name_H-M   'P 1'
#
loop_
_entity.id
_entity.type
_entity.pdbx_description
1 polymer ?
#
loop_
_entity_poly.entity_id
_entity_poly.type
_entity_poly.pdbx_seq_one_letter_code
_entity_poly.pdbx_strand_id
1 'polypeptide(L)'
;MPSKKNPFERLALKEQIEMTKKARDVKLLHEELKNSELMKQQIDDALAQTPKNTAATTGNELKSGNWFVEKILEQRVTIQNKCDFLQNEATTAQEKLSAARRRHAKASDKASARRREIMLEKENKREADLPKRNIIRNV
;
A
#
# COMPACT_ATOMS: atom_id res chain seq x y z
N MET A 1 -25.20 26.31 -2.69
CA MET A 1 -25.33 24.95 -3.28
C MET A 1 -23.93 24.40 -3.48
N PRO A 2 -23.54 23.24 -2.91
CA PRO A 2 -22.24 22.67 -3.23
C PRO A 2 -22.22 22.36 -4.73
N SER A 3 -21.28 22.99 -5.45
CA SER A 3 -21.06 22.74 -6.87
C SER A 3 -20.97 21.24 -7.11
N LYS A 4 -21.90 20.68 -7.89
CA LYS A 4 -21.87 19.25 -8.25
C LYS A 4 -20.50 18.95 -8.84
N LYS A 5 -19.73 18.08 -8.17
CA LYS A 5 -18.39 17.68 -8.64
C LYS A 5 -18.48 17.13 -10.05
N ASN A 6 -17.59 17.60 -10.91
CA ASN A 6 -17.50 17.15 -12.29
C ASN A 6 -17.19 15.63 -12.33
N PRO A 7 -17.68 14.86 -13.32
CA PRO A 7 -17.33 13.45 -13.51
C PRO A 7 -15.84 13.10 -13.34
N PHE A 8 -14.92 13.95 -13.81
CA PHE A 8 -13.47 13.74 -13.65
C PHE A 8 -13.01 13.92 -12.21
N GLU A 9 -13.61 14.83 -11.45
CA GLU A 9 -13.32 14.99 -10.01
C GLU A 9 -13.83 13.79 -9.21
N ARG A 10 -15.01 13.26 -9.59
CA ARG A 10 -15.53 12.01 -9.01
C ARG A 10 -14.62 10.82 -9.31
N LEU A 11 -14.10 10.74 -10.53
CA LEU A 11 -13.13 9.71 -10.92
C LEU A 11 -11.83 9.83 -10.12
N ALA A 12 -11.28 11.04 -9.99
CA ALA A 12 -10.07 11.27 -9.20
C ALA A 12 -10.26 10.84 -7.73
N LEU A 13 -11.41 11.17 -7.13
CA LEU A 13 -11.74 10.73 -5.77
C LEU A 13 -11.87 9.21 -5.65
N LYS A 14 -12.49 8.56 -6.65
CA LYS A 14 -12.59 7.09 -6.68
C LYS A 14 -11.20 6.45 -6.72
N GLU A 15 -10.32 6.92 -7.60
CA GLU A 15 -8.95 6.42 -7.70
C GLU A 15 -8.14 6.71 -6.43
N GLN A 16 -8.38 7.85 -5.77
CA GLN A 16 -7.75 8.19 -4.49
C GLN A 16 -8.14 7.19 -3.40
N ILE A 17 -9.43 6.86 -3.28
CA ILE A 17 -9.92 5.86 -2.32
C ILE A 17 -9.28 4.49 -2.57
N GLU A 18 -9.24 4.06 -3.84
CA GLU A 18 -8.64 2.78 -4.20
C GLU A 18 -7.12 2.74 -3.96
N MET A 19 -6.41 3.83 -4.22
CA MET A 19 -5.00 3.98 -3.88
C MET A 19 -4.78 3.88 -2.37
N THR A 20 -5.60 4.57 -1.56
CA THR A 20 -5.49 4.54 -0.09
C THR A 20 -5.79 3.16 0.48
N LYS A 21 -6.74 2.41 -0.08
CA LYS A 21 -6.97 1.00 0.31
C LYS A 21 -5.71 0.16 0.07
N LYS A 22 -5.15 0.23 -1.14
CA LYS A 22 -3.92 -0.51 -1.50
C LYS A 22 -2.72 -0.11 -0.65
N ALA A 23 -2.61 1.16 -0.29
CA ALA A 23 -1.55 1.64 0.60
C ALA A 23 -1.69 1.05 2.02
N ARG A 24 -2.91 0.88 2.52
CA ARG A 24 -3.16 0.18 3.79
C ARG A 24 -2.81 -1.29 3.70
N ASP A 25 -3.20 -1.97 2.62
CA ASP A 25 -2.89 -3.40 2.42
C ASP A 25 -1.37 -3.63 2.41
N VAL A 26 -0.61 -2.80 1.68
CA VAL A 26 0.85 -2.83 1.68
C VAL A 26 1.41 -2.66 3.09
N LYS A 27 0.90 -1.70 3.87
CA LYS A 27 1.37 -1.45 5.23
C LYS A 27 1.14 -2.68 6.13
N LEU A 28 -0.06 -3.26 6.09
CA LEU A 28 -0.40 -4.46 6.87
C LEU A 28 0.49 -5.64 6.51
N LEU A 29 0.74 -5.88 5.22
CA LEU A 29 1.62 -6.96 4.77
C LEU A 29 3.07 -6.78 5.26
N HIS A 30 3.58 -5.55 5.27
CA HIS A 30 4.93 -5.27 5.80
C HIS A 30 4.99 -5.45 7.32
N GLU A 31 3.94 -5.08 8.05
CA GLU A 31 3.85 -5.30 9.50
C GLU A 31 3.82 -6.80 9.83
N GLU A 32 2.99 -7.58 9.12
CA GLU A 32 2.93 -9.04 9.26
C GLU A 32 4.23 -9.73 8.89
N LEU A 33 4.91 -9.28 7.83
CA LEU A 33 6.21 -9.80 7.43
C LEU A 33 7.24 -9.56 8.53
N LYS A 34 7.35 -8.32 9.02
CA LYS A 34 8.26 -7.95 10.12
C LYS A 34 8.01 -8.80 11.37
N ASN A 35 6.74 -9.00 11.74
CA ASN A 35 6.39 -9.82 12.89
C ASN A 35 6.78 -11.29 12.68
N SER A 36 6.62 -11.80 11.46
CA SER A 36 6.97 -13.18 11.12
C SER A 36 8.50 -13.38 11.07
N GLU A 37 9.26 -12.40 10.60
CA GLU A 37 10.72 -12.39 10.66
C GLU A 37 11.24 -12.36 12.10
N LEU A 38 10.62 -11.58 12.97
CA LEU A 38 10.95 -11.57 14.40
C LEU A 38 10.68 -12.95 15.04
N MET A 39 9.54 -13.56 14.74
CA MET A 39 9.20 -14.90 15.22
C MET A 39 10.19 -15.95 14.71
N LYS A 40 10.61 -15.85 13.44
CA LYS A 40 11.66 -16.70 12.87
C LYS A 40 12.97 -16.56 13.65
N GLN A 41 13.39 -15.34 13.97
CA GLN A 41 14.59 -15.10 14.76
C GLN A 41 14.48 -15.73 16.16
N GLN A 42 13.33 -15.59 16.82
CA GLN A 42 13.10 -16.22 18.13
C GLN A 42 13.16 -17.75 18.08
N ILE A 43 12.67 -18.37 17.01
CA ILE A 43 12.76 -19.81 16.78
C ILE A 43 14.23 -20.23 16.56
N ASP A 44 14.98 -19.45 15.76
CA ASP A 44 16.41 -19.70 15.53
C ASP A 44 17.22 -19.58 16.84
N ASP A 45 16.91 -18.58 17.67
CA ASP A 45 17.53 -18.41 19.00
C ASP A 45 17.18 -19.56 19.95
N ALA A 46 15.93 -20.04 19.94
CA ALA A 46 15.51 -21.19 20.74
C ALA A 46 16.24 -22.48 20.31
N LEU A 47 16.45 -22.69 19.01
CA LEU A 47 17.26 -23.80 18.50
C LEU A 47 18.73 -23.69 18.96
N ALA A 48 19.31 -22.50 18.92
CA ALA A 48 20.69 -22.28 19.35
C ALA A 48 20.88 -22.50 20.85
N GLN A 49 19.86 -22.20 21.66
CA GLN A 49 19.85 -22.41 23.11
C GLN A 49 19.48 -23.85 23.50
N THR A 50 18.99 -24.67 22.56
CA THR A 50 18.62 -26.06 22.87
C THR A 50 19.90 -26.84 23.20
N PRO A 51 20.03 -27.36 24.43
CA PRO A 51 21.24 -28.07 24.82
C PRO A 51 21.45 -29.28 23.91
N LYS A 52 22.69 -29.44 23.42
CA LYS A 52 23.07 -30.69 22.78
C LYS A 52 22.86 -31.79 23.83
N ASN A 53 22.25 -32.90 23.44
CA ASN A 53 21.89 -34.06 24.29
C ASN A 53 23.11 -34.75 24.97
N THR A 54 24.27 -34.09 25.01
CA THR A 54 25.54 -34.54 25.59
C THR A 54 25.50 -34.73 27.12
N ALA A 55 24.49 -34.17 27.80
CA ALA A 55 24.30 -34.32 29.24
C ALA A 55 23.14 -35.28 29.62
N ALA A 56 22.46 -35.88 28.63
CA ALA A 56 21.33 -36.78 28.90
C ALA A 56 21.84 -38.10 29.50
N THR A 57 21.28 -38.46 30.65
CA THR A 57 21.65 -39.65 31.43
C THR A 57 20.70 -40.83 31.20
N THR A 58 19.50 -40.56 30.67
CA THR A 58 18.50 -41.61 30.39
C THR A 58 18.04 -41.63 28.92
N GLY A 59 17.66 -42.81 28.42
CA GLY A 59 17.14 -42.95 27.05
C GLY A 59 15.83 -42.19 26.80
N ASN A 60 15.05 -41.91 27.86
CA ASN A 60 13.82 -41.11 27.75
C ASN A 60 14.12 -39.61 27.59
N GLU A 61 15.16 -39.08 28.26
CA GLU A 61 15.64 -37.70 28.07
C GLU A 61 16.12 -37.46 26.64
N LEU A 62 16.84 -38.43 26.06
CA LEU A 62 17.28 -38.35 24.67
C LEU A 62 16.10 -38.30 23.70
N LYS A 63 15.09 -39.15 23.90
CA LYS A 63 13.89 -39.21 23.06
C LYS A 63 13.07 -37.92 23.13
N SER A 64 12.84 -37.41 24.34
CA SER A 64 12.08 -36.16 24.52
C SER A 64 12.81 -34.97 23.93
N GLY A 65 14.13 -34.84 24.17
CA GLY A 65 14.96 -33.78 23.59
C GLY A 65 14.93 -33.80 22.06
N ASN A 66 15.06 -34.96 21.44
CA ASN A 66 14.97 -35.10 19.98
C ASN A 66 13.59 -34.71 19.44
N TRP A 67 12.51 -35.12 20.11
CA TRP A 67 11.15 -34.76 19.72
C TRP A 67 10.91 -33.25 19.79
N PHE A 68 11.40 -32.57 20.83
CA PHE A 68 11.31 -31.11 20.93
C PHE A 68 12.09 -30.41 19.82
N VAL A 69 13.32 -30.85 19.53
CA VAL A 69 14.12 -30.30 18.43
C VAL A 69 13.40 -30.45 17.09
N GLU A 70 12.84 -31.63 16.82
CA GLU A 70 12.06 -31.89 15.60
C GLU A 70 10.87 -30.92 15.48
N LYS A 71 10.14 -30.70 16.58
CA LYS A 71 9.00 -29.76 16.60
C LYS A 71 9.42 -28.32 16.35
N ILE A 72 10.55 -27.88 16.91
CA ILE A 72 11.06 -26.52 16.67
C ILE A 72 11.52 -26.37 15.21
N LEU A 73 12.13 -27.40 14.62
CA LEU A 73 12.51 -27.42 13.20
C LEU A 73 11.28 -27.36 12.28
N GLU A 74 10.20 -28.09 12.58
CA GLU A 74 8.93 -27.99 11.84
C GLU A 74 8.35 -26.57 11.90
N GLN A 75 8.35 -25.95 13.09
CA GLN A 75 7.89 -24.56 13.27
C GLN A 75 8.76 -23.58 12.47
N ARG A 76 10.08 -23.80 12.45
CA ARG A 76 11.02 -23.00 11.66
C ARG A 76 10.72 -23.06 10.16
N VAL A 77 10.44 -24.24 9.63
CA VAL A 77 10.06 -24.40 8.21
C VAL A 77 8.74 -23.66 7.93
N THR A 78 7.78 -23.79 8.83
CA THR A 78 6.46 -23.13 8.69
C THR A 78 6.58 -21.61 8.67
N ILE A 79 7.34 -21.02 9.60
CA ILE A 79 7.52 -19.57 9.64
C ILE A 79 8.35 -19.07 8.45
N GLN A 80 9.34 -19.83 7.98
CA GLN A 80 10.10 -19.51 6.77
C GLN A 80 9.18 -19.43 5.56
N ASN A 81 8.32 -20.43 5.35
CA ASN A 81 7.35 -20.44 4.25
C ASN A 81 6.38 -19.25 4.35
N LYS A 82 5.96 -18.89 5.56
CA LYS A 82 5.11 -17.70 5.79
C LYS A 82 5.84 -16.41 5.39
N CYS A 83 7.11 -16.25 5.78
CA CYS A 83 7.91 -15.09 5.40
C CYS A 83 8.07 -14.99 3.88
N ASP A 84 8.40 -16.11 3.21
CA ASP A 84 8.56 -16.14 1.75
C ASP A 84 7.25 -15.78 1.02
N PHE A 85 6.12 -16.31 1.52
CA PHE A 85 4.80 -15.96 1.01
C PHE A 85 4.49 -14.46 1.18
N LEU A 86 4.67 -13.93 2.40
CA LEU A 86 4.40 -12.53 2.71
C LEU A 86 5.31 -11.57 1.93
N GLN A 87 6.57 -11.93 1.71
CA GLN A 87 7.51 -11.16 0.90
C GLN A 87 7.05 -11.04 -0.56
N ASN A 88 6.58 -12.15 -1.14
CA ASN A 88 6.02 -12.16 -2.49
C ASN A 88 4.72 -11.36 -2.58
N GLU A 89 3.85 -11.48 -1.58
CA GLU A 89 2.58 -10.75 -1.53
C GLU A 89 2.80 -9.24 -1.34
N ALA A 90 3.73 -8.83 -0.47
CA ALA A 90 4.12 -7.44 -0.26
C ALA A 90 4.66 -6.80 -1.56
N THR A 91 5.51 -7.52 -2.29
CA THR A 91 6.02 -7.09 -3.60
C THR A 91 4.87 -6.87 -4.59
N THR A 92 3.98 -7.85 -4.71
CA THR A 92 2.81 -7.78 -5.61
C THR A 92 1.86 -6.64 -5.22
N ALA A 93 1.63 -6.43 -3.92
CA ALA A 93 0.80 -5.34 -3.42
C ALA A 93 1.43 -3.97 -3.72
N GLN A 94 2.75 -3.86 -3.62
CA GLN A 94 3.49 -2.63 -3.94
C GLN A 94 3.40 -2.27 -5.43
N GLU A 95 3.46 -3.25 -6.33
CA GLU A 95 3.23 -3.04 -7.76
C GLU A 95 1.80 -2.55 -8.04
N LYS A 96 0.80 -3.18 -7.41
CA LYS A 96 -0.61 -2.77 -7.51
C LYS A 96 -0.83 -1.35 -6.99
N LEU A 97 -0.18 -0.97 -5.88
CA LEU A 97 -0.20 0.40 -5.35
C LEU A 97 0.43 1.39 -6.32
N SER A 98 1.57 1.04 -6.92
CA SER A 98 2.25 1.88 -7.91
C SER A 98 1.37 2.11 -9.15
N ALA A 99 0.69 1.07 -9.64
CA ALA A 99 -0.29 1.20 -10.71
C ALA A 99 -1.48 2.10 -10.32
N ALA A 100 -1.99 1.97 -9.08
CA ALA A 100 -3.05 2.83 -8.56
C ALA A 100 -2.63 4.29 -8.45
N ARG A 101 -1.39 4.58 -7.99
CA ARG A 101 -0.82 5.94 -7.96
C ARG A 101 -0.82 6.57 -9.35
N ARG A 102 -0.38 5.81 -10.37
CA ARG A 102 -0.40 6.29 -11.77
C ARG A 102 -1.81 6.59 -12.27
N ARG A 103 -2.81 5.75 -11.96
CA ARG A 103 -4.21 6.01 -12.33
C ARG A 103 -4.78 7.24 -11.63
N HIS A 104 -4.52 7.36 -10.33
CA HIS A 104 -4.92 8.54 -9.55
C HIS A 104 -4.31 9.82 -10.11
N ALA A 105 -3.01 9.83 -10.42
CA ALA A 105 -2.33 10.98 -11.02
C ALA A 105 -3.02 11.41 -12.33
N LYS A 106 -3.21 10.46 -13.27
CA LYS A 106 -3.91 10.73 -14.54
C LYS A 106 -5.32 11.28 -14.35
N ALA A 107 -6.08 10.73 -13.40
CA ALA A 107 -7.43 11.20 -13.10
C ALA A 107 -7.42 12.62 -12.49
N SER A 108 -6.47 12.89 -11.59
CA SER A 108 -6.27 14.21 -10.98
C SER A 108 -5.89 15.27 -12.02
N ASP A 109 -4.96 14.93 -12.93
CA ASP A 109 -4.54 15.82 -14.01
C ASP A 109 -5.72 16.18 -14.93
N LYS A 110 -6.53 15.19 -15.30
CA LYS A 110 -7.74 15.42 -16.11
C LYS A 110 -8.77 16.27 -15.39
N ALA A 111 -8.97 16.06 -14.09
CA ALA A 111 -9.85 16.88 -13.28
C ALA A 111 -9.34 18.34 -13.20
N SER A 112 -8.03 18.52 -13.06
CA SER A 112 -7.37 19.83 -13.04
C SER A 112 -7.51 20.56 -14.37
N ALA A 113 -7.23 19.88 -15.49
CA ALA A 113 -7.40 20.43 -16.83
C ALA A 113 -8.83 20.91 -17.07
N ARG A 114 -9.83 20.08 -16.74
CA ARG A 114 -11.23 20.47 -16.88
C ARG A 114 -11.63 21.65 -15.98
N ARG A 115 -11.07 21.76 -14.77
CA ARG A 115 -11.29 22.94 -13.93
C ARG A 115 -10.75 24.21 -14.60
N ARG A 116 -9.57 24.15 -15.21
CA ARG A 116 -8.98 25.28 -15.94
C ARG A 116 -9.84 25.68 -17.14
N GLU A 117 -10.30 24.73 -17.93
CA GLU A 117 -11.22 24.98 -19.05
C GLU A 117 -12.49 25.70 -18.60
N ILE A 118 -13.12 25.23 -17.52
CA ILE A 118 -14.34 25.85 -16.98
C ILE A 118 -14.08 27.29 -16.49
N MET A 119 -12.91 27.56 -15.90
CA MET A 119 -12.56 28.91 -15.45
C MET A 119 -12.32 29.84 -16.64
N LEU A 120 -11.61 29.35 -17.66
CA LEU A 120 -11.38 30.10 -18.90
C LEU A 120 -12.70 30.40 -19.63
N GLU A 121 -13.62 29.43 -19.73
CA GLU A 121 -14.95 29.64 -20.30
C GLU A 121 -15.74 30.72 -19.54
N LYS A 122 -15.62 30.76 -18.21
CA LYS A 122 -16.28 31.78 -17.39
C LYS A 122 -15.66 33.16 -17.59
N GLU A 123 -14.34 33.24 -17.74
CA GLU A 123 -13.63 34.48 -18.02
C GLU A 123 -13.99 35.02 -19.40
N ASN A 124 -13.95 34.19 -20.44
CA ASN A 124 -14.36 34.56 -21.80
C ASN A 124 -15.81 35.06 -21.85
N LYS A 125 -16.73 34.43 -21.12
CA LYS A 125 -18.12 34.90 -21.01
C LYS A 125 -18.20 36.28 -20.35
N ARG A 126 -17.48 36.48 -19.25
CA ARG A 126 -17.43 37.79 -18.58
C ARG A 126 -16.88 38.88 -19.50
N GLU A 127 -15.84 38.57 -20.28
CA GLU A 127 -15.26 39.51 -21.23
C GLU A 127 -16.22 39.84 -22.39
N ALA A 128 -16.93 38.82 -22.91
CA ALA A 128 -17.95 39.01 -23.95
C ALA A 128 -19.17 39.84 -23.47
N ASP A 129 -19.53 39.72 -22.18
CA ASP A 129 -20.63 40.47 -21.56
C ASP A 129 -20.24 41.93 -21.22
N LEU A 130 -18.97 42.33 -21.37
CA LEU A 130 -18.56 43.72 -21.19
C LEU A 130 -19.10 44.58 -22.35
N PRO A 131 -19.84 45.68 -22.07
CA PRO A 131 -20.36 46.53 -23.12
C PRO A 131 -19.21 47.14 -23.94
N LYS A 132 -19.26 47.00 -25.26
CA LYS A 132 -18.28 47.60 -26.17
C LYS A 132 -18.27 49.11 -25.95
N ARG A 133 -17.15 49.65 -25.47
CA ARG A 133 -16.95 51.09 -25.30
C ARG A 133 -16.97 51.73 -26.70
N ASN A 134 -18.11 52.29 -27.09
CA ASN A 134 -18.20 53.12 -28.29
C ASN A 134 -17.40 54.40 -28.01
N ILE A 135 -16.16 54.46 -28.51
CA ILE A 135 -15.42 55.71 -28.57
C ILE A 135 -16.04 56.52 -29.70
N ILE A 136 -16.97 57.41 -29.35
CA ILE A 136 -17.44 58.45 -30.27
C ILE A 136 -16.23 59.33 -30.57
N ARG A 137 -15.64 59.18 -31.76
CA ARG A 137 -14.67 60.15 -32.28
C ARG A 137 -15.45 61.39 -32.67
N ASN A 138 -15.36 62.44 -31.87
CA ASN A 138 -15.80 63.77 -32.28
C ASN A 138 -14.88 64.22 -33.43
N VAL A 139 -15.49 64.47 -34.59
CA VAL A 139 -14.89 65.14 -35.76
C VAL A 139 -15.13 66.64 -35.60
#